data_AF-A0A382P149-F1
#
_entry.id   AF-A0A382P149-F1
#
_cell.length_a   1.000
_cell.length_b   1.000
_cell.length_c   1.000
_cell.angle_alpha   90.00
_cell.angle_beta   90.00
_cell.angle_gamma   90.00
#
_symmetry.space_group_name_H-M   'P 1'
#
loop_
_entity.id
_entity.type
_entity.pdbx_description
1 polymer ?
#
loop_
_entity_poly.entity_id
_entity_poly.type
_entity_poly.pdbx_seq_one_letter_code
_entity_poly.pdbx_strand_id
1 'polypeptide(L)'
;MTEYIKNNHILMMKLKKIHNLLYILFLTFFTFATVNASDDESFRPPGRFVSIGFQTMYIDCMGNKSPTVLIDVGIAGSSASWYKIAQTLSNDVRVCLYDRAGYGWSDSGRGERTTATIAHELNLLINKAEIPG
;
A
#
# COMPACT_ATOMS: atom_id res chain seq x y z
N MET A 1 -27.85 60.87 -23.88
CA MET A 1 -27.32 59.82 -24.79
C MET A 1 -25.98 59.24 -24.28
N THR A 2 -25.01 60.08 -23.93
CA THR A 2 -23.66 59.69 -23.46
C THR A 2 -23.63 58.92 -22.14
N GLU A 3 -24.48 59.28 -21.17
CA GLU A 3 -24.53 58.61 -19.86
C GLU A 3 -25.12 57.19 -19.93
N TYR A 4 -26.09 56.97 -20.81
CA TYR A 4 -26.68 55.65 -21.09
C TYR A 4 -25.66 54.68 -21.69
N ILE A 5 -24.85 55.15 -22.65
CA ILE A 5 -23.79 54.35 -23.28
C ILE A 5 -22.70 53.99 -22.25
N LYS A 6 -22.35 54.92 -21.35
CA LYS A 6 -21.38 54.69 -20.28
C LYS A 6 -21.88 53.65 -19.27
N ASN A 7 -23.14 53.72 -18.86
CA ASN A 7 -23.73 52.74 -17.94
C ASN A 7 -23.81 51.33 -18.55
N ASN A 8 -24.18 51.21 -19.83
CA ASN A 8 -24.18 49.92 -20.54
C ASN A 8 -22.76 49.36 -20.71
N HIS A 9 -21.76 50.22 -20.97
CA HIS A 9 -20.37 49.80 -21.04
C HIS A 9 -19.83 49.30 -19.68
N ILE A 10 -20.16 49.99 -18.58
CA ILE A 10 -19.81 49.56 -17.21
C ILE A 10 -20.52 48.24 -16.86
N LEU A 11 -21.79 48.09 -17.23
CA LEU A 11 -22.55 46.85 -17.03
C LEU A 11 -21.92 45.68 -17.78
N MET A 12 -21.58 45.86 -19.06
CA MET A 12 -20.88 44.83 -19.86
C MET A 12 -19.50 44.46 -19.29
N MET A 13 -18.74 45.43 -18.77
CA MET A 13 -17.46 45.15 -18.11
C MET A 13 -17.64 44.35 -16.81
N LYS A 14 -18.68 44.64 -16.02
CA LYS A 14 -19.01 43.86 -14.82
C LYS A 14 -19.42 42.43 -15.18
N LEU A 15 -20.24 42.25 -16.21
CA LEU A 15 -20.67 40.94 -16.70
C LEU A 15 -19.50 40.08 -17.20
N LYS A 16 -18.57 40.65 -17.97
CA LYS A 16 -17.34 39.94 -18.42
C LYS A 16 -16.45 39.54 -17.24
N LYS A 17 -16.32 40.39 -16.22
CA LYS A 17 -15.55 40.05 -15.01
C LYS A 17 -16.20 38.92 -14.22
N ILE A 18 -17.53 38.93 -14.07
CA ILE A 18 -18.27 37.84 -13.40
C ILE A 18 -18.13 36.55 -14.21
N HIS A 19 -18.27 36.60 -15.53
CA HIS A 19 -18.07 35.44 -16.40
C HIS A 19 -16.65 34.87 -16.27
N ASN A 20 -15.61 35.71 -16.34
CA ASN A 20 -14.23 35.28 -16.16
C ASN A 20 -13.97 34.71 -14.76
N LEU A 21 -14.55 35.31 -13.72
CA LEU A 21 -14.43 34.81 -12.35
C LEU A 21 -15.10 33.44 -12.18
N LEU A 22 -16.31 33.27 -12.73
CA LEU A 22 -17.01 31.99 -12.76
C LEU A 22 -16.23 30.93 -13.56
N TYR A 23 -15.61 31.33 -14.67
CA TYR A 23 -14.77 30.44 -15.48
C TYR A 23 -13.53 29.99 -14.71
N ILE A 24 -12.85 30.89 -14.00
CA ILE A 24 -11.70 30.55 -13.13
C ILE A 24 -12.14 29.65 -11.97
N LEU A 25 -13.29 29.94 -11.34
CA LEU A 25 -13.83 29.10 -10.26
C LEU A 25 -14.20 27.70 -10.77
N PHE A 26 -14.77 27.60 -11.97
CA PHE A 26 -15.09 26.32 -12.60
C PHE A 26 -13.83 25.51 -12.94
N LEU A 27 -12.80 26.17 -13.51
CA LEU A 27 -11.51 25.51 -13.80
C LEU A 27 -10.82 24.99 -12.54
N THR A 28 -10.83 25.77 -11.45
CA THR A 28 -10.22 25.37 -10.17
C THR A 28 -11.01 24.27 -9.46
N PHE A 29 -12.34 24.28 -9.57
CA PHE A 29 -13.19 23.19 -9.04
C PHE A 29 -12.98 21.89 -9.81
N PHE A 30 -12.85 21.96 -11.14
CA PHE A 30 -12.64 20.78 -11.99
C PHE A 30 -11.31 20.07 -11.70
N THR A 31 -10.23 20.82 -11.43
CA THR A 31 -8.95 20.21 -11.02
C THR A 31 -9.01 19.60 -9.63
N PHE A 32 -9.72 20.22 -8.67
CA PHE A 32 -9.91 19.61 -7.34
C PHE A 32 -10.71 18.31 -7.41
N ALA A 33 -11.72 18.23 -8.28
CA ALA A 33 -12.54 17.03 -8.45
C ALA A 33 -11.72 15.83 -8.99
N THR A 34 -10.70 16.06 -9.83
CA THR A 34 -9.86 14.96 -10.34
C THR A 34 -8.84 14.45 -9.32
N VAL A 35 -8.31 15.32 -8.44
CA VAL A 35 -7.32 14.91 -7.41
C VAL A 35 -7.98 14.06 -6.31
N ASN A 36 -9.25 14.29 -6.01
CA ASN A 36 -9.99 13.50 -5.01
C ASN A 36 -10.64 12.23 -5.59
N ALA A 37 -10.54 12.00 -6.90
CA ALA A 37 -11.13 10.84 -7.58
C ALA A 37 -10.13 9.70 -7.81
N SER A 38 -8.89 9.80 -7.32
CA SER A 38 -8.06 8.62 -7.13
C SER A 38 -8.56 7.90 -5.89
N ASP A 39 -9.30 6.80 -6.09
CA ASP A 39 -9.66 5.87 -5.04
C ASP A 39 -8.40 5.51 -4.22
N ASP A 40 -8.32 6.03 -3.00
CA ASP A 40 -7.27 5.71 -2.02
C ASP A 40 -7.57 4.31 -1.45
N GLU A 41 -7.53 3.29 -2.30
CA GLU A 41 -7.49 1.92 -1.81
C GLU A 41 -6.15 1.73 -1.09
N SER A 42 -6.22 1.54 0.23
CA SER A 42 -5.06 1.20 1.05
C SER A 42 -4.35 0.00 0.42
N PHE A 43 -3.07 0.17 0.07
CA PHE A 43 -2.26 -0.90 -0.51
C PHE A 43 -2.35 -2.17 0.36
N ARG A 44 -2.74 -3.29 -0.25
CA ARG A 44 -2.78 -4.60 0.40
C ARG A 44 -1.60 -5.43 -0.13
N PRO A 45 -0.69 -5.90 0.73
CA PRO A 45 0.40 -6.75 0.28
C PRO A 45 -0.16 -8.08 -0.29
N PRO A 46 0.51 -8.67 -1.29
CA PRO A 46 -0.03 -9.82 -2.04
C PRO A 46 -0.10 -11.13 -1.26
N GLY A 47 0.65 -11.25 -0.16
CA GLY A 47 0.62 -12.39 0.72
C GLY A 47 -0.63 -12.46 1.59
N ARG A 48 -0.54 -13.26 2.65
CA ARG A 48 -1.64 -13.51 3.57
C ARG A 48 -1.21 -13.34 5.03
N PHE A 49 -2.19 -13.02 5.84
CA PHE A 49 -2.07 -12.83 7.28
C PHE A 49 -2.52 -14.11 7.98
N VAL A 50 -1.63 -14.72 8.76
CA VAL A 50 -1.82 -16.01 9.41
C VAL A 50 -1.79 -15.80 10.92
N SER A 51 -2.89 -16.14 11.60
CA SER A 51 -2.90 -16.17 13.06
C SER A 51 -2.11 -17.39 13.57
N ILE A 52 -1.07 -17.13 14.35
CA ILE A 52 -0.30 -18.17 15.04
C ILE A 52 -0.84 -18.46 16.46
N GLY A 53 -2.03 -17.95 16.77
CA GLY A 53 -2.75 -18.16 18.04
C GLY A 53 -2.80 -16.90 18.89
N PHE A 54 -1.66 -16.27 19.15
CA PHE A 54 -1.57 -15.06 19.99
C PHE A 54 -1.24 -13.79 19.21
N GLN A 55 -0.92 -13.89 17.92
CA GLN A 55 -0.68 -12.75 17.05
C GLN A 55 -0.80 -13.19 15.59
N THR A 56 -0.90 -12.21 14.71
CA THR A 56 -1.00 -12.39 13.26
C THR A 56 0.34 -12.10 12.61
N MET A 57 0.76 -12.98 11.71
CA MET A 57 2.00 -12.83 10.95
C MET A 57 1.74 -12.87 9.46
N TYR A 58 2.50 -12.08 8.70
CA TYR A 58 2.44 -12.05 7.26
C TYR A 58 3.38 -13.08 6.63
N ILE A 59 2.88 -13.78 5.62
CA ILE A 59 3.66 -14.65 4.74
C ILE A 59 3.14 -14.57 3.31
N ASP A 60 4.06 -14.55 2.35
CA ASP A 60 3.78 -14.55 0.93
C ASP A 60 4.59 -15.64 0.25
N CYS A 61 3.90 -16.55 -0.44
CA CYS A 61 4.52 -17.69 -1.10
C CYS A 61 4.22 -17.66 -2.59
N MET A 62 5.28 -17.70 -3.39
CA MET A 62 5.24 -17.68 -4.85
C MET A 62 5.84 -18.97 -5.39
N GLY A 63 5.38 -19.41 -6.56
CA GLY A 63 5.83 -20.66 -7.16
C GLY A 63 5.30 -21.92 -6.46
N ASN A 64 5.52 -23.07 -7.08
CA ASN A 64 4.93 -24.35 -6.67
C ASN A 64 5.85 -25.56 -6.82
N LYS A 65 7.11 -25.35 -7.22
CA LYS A 65 8.11 -26.41 -7.43
C LYS A 65 8.90 -26.66 -6.13
N SER A 66 9.33 -27.89 -5.90
CA SER A 66 10.20 -28.23 -4.77
C SER A 66 11.68 -27.96 -5.09
N PRO A 67 12.53 -27.66 -4.08
CA PRO A 67 12.19 -27.52 -2.66
C PRO A 67 11.50 -26.19 -2.35
N THR A 68 10.92 -26.07 -1.15
CA THR A 68 10.51 -24.76 -0.64
C THR A 68 11.73 -23.99 -0.10
N VAL A 69 11.90 -22.76 -0.54
CA VAL A 69 12.88 -21.81 0.01
C VAL A 69 12.16 -20.77 0.85
N LEU A 70 12.41 -20.78 2.16
CA LEU A 70 11.90 -19.78 3.08
C LEU A 70 12.95 -18.68 3.30
N ILE A 71 12.59 -17.43 3.04
CA ILE A 71 13.48 -16.29 3.17
C ILE A 71 13.17 -15.57 4.47
N ASP A 72 14.17 -15.53 5.36
CA ASP A 72 14.18 -14.70 6.54
C ASP A 72 15.06 -13.46 6.30
N VAL A 73 14.45 -12.28 6.29
CA VAL A 73 15.16 -11.04 5.97
C VAL A 73 16.00 -10.59 7.16
N GLY A 74 17.18 -10.01 6.88
CA GLY A 74 18.11 -9.53 7.89
C GLY A 74 17.57 -8.42 8.80
N ILE A 75 18.47 -7.81 9.58
CA ILE A 75 18.13 -6.77 10.55
C ILE A 75 17.35 -5.61 9.91
N ALA A 76 16.28 -5.18 10.57
CA ALA A 76 15.41 -4.10 10.13
C ALA A 76 14.78 -4.27 8.72
N GLY A 77 14.78 -5.48 8.17
CA GLY A 77 14.18 -5.77 6.87
C GLY A 77 12.77 -6.36 6.97
N SER A 78 12.10 -6.41 5.82
CA SER A 78 10.79 -7.05 5.63
C SER A 78 10.70 -7.69 4.26
N SER A 79 9.67 -8.50 4.05
CA SER A 79 9.26 -9.11 2.79
C SER A 79 9.31 -8.13 1.61
N ALA A 80 8.93 -6.87 1.83
CA ALA A 80 8.91 -5.83 0.81
C ALA A 80 10.29 -5.58 0.18
N SER A 81 11.38 -5.61 0.96
CA SER A 81 12.72 -5.33 0.43
C SER A 81 13.31 -6.49 -0.38
N TRP A 82 12.80 -7.70 -0.21
CA TRP A 82 13.23 -8.90 -0.92
C TRP A 82 12.24 -9.41 -1.98
N TYR A 83 11.09 -8.74 -2.14
CA TYR A 83 10.00 -9.18 -3.02
C TYR A 83 10.46 -9.48 -4.45
N LYS A 84 11.26 -8.60 -5.07
CA LYS A 84 11.75 -8.78 -6.44
C LYS A 84 12.69 -9.98 -6.59
N ILE A 85 13.47 -10.28 -5.56
CA ILE A 85 14.35 -11.45 -5.51
C ILE A 85 13.49 -12.72 -5.40
N ALA A 86 12.53 -12.75 -4.48
CA ALA A 86 11.61 -13.87 -4.33
C ALA A 86 10.80 -14.14 -5.60
N GLN A 87 10.31 -13.09 -6.26
CA GLN A 87 9.59 -13.20 -7.53
C GLN A 87 10.46 -13.85 -8.63
N THR A 88 11.74 -13.48 -8.69
CA THR A 88 12.68 -14.07 -9.66
C THR A 88 12.94 -15.54 -9.38
N LEU A 89 13.18 -15.89 -8.12
CA LEU A 89 13.41 -17.28 -7.67
C LEU A 89 12.16 -18.17 -7.83
N SER A 90 10.97 -17.58 -7.76
CA SER A 90 9.69 -18.31 -7.84
C SER A 90 9.45 -19.04 -9.17
N ASN A 91 10.24 -18.70 -10.21
CA ASN A 91 10.21 -19.37 -11.50
C ASN A 91 10.71 -20.82 -11.41
N ASP A 92 11.63 -21.09 -10.49
CA ASP A 92 12.35 -22.36 -10.40
C ASP A 92 11.95 -23.19 -9.17
N VAL A 93 11.57 -22.52 -8.08
CA VAL A 93 11.22 -23.15 -6.79
C VAL A 93 10.05 -22.42 -6.15
N ARG A 94 9.40 -23.04 -5.16
CA ARG A 94 8.50 -22.33 -4.25
C ARG A 94 9.35 -21.45 -3.33
N VAL A 95 9.06 -20.16 -3.29
CA VAL A 95 9.71 -19.22 -2.37
C VAL A 95 8.67 -18.59 -1.46
N CYS A 96 8.94 -18.60 -0.17
CA CYS A 96 8.11 -17.91 0.82
C CYS A 96 8.91 -16.78 1.48
N LEU A 97 8.36 -15.57 1.48
CA LEU A 97 8.80 -14.43 2.29
C LEU A 97 7.87 -14.34 3.50
N TYR A 98 8.43 -14.13 4.69
CA TYR A 98 7.63 -13.83 5.87
C TYR A 98 8.17 -12.61 6.59
N ASP A 99 7.29 -11.92 7.32
CA ASP A 99 7.70 -10.84 8.20
C ASP A 99 7.77 -11.35 9.64
N ARG A 100 8.95 -11.24 10.27
CA ARG A 100 9.08 -11.49 11.71
C ARG A 100 8.12 -10.61 12.49
N ALA A 101 7.68 -11.06 13.66
CA ALA A 101 6.87 -10.24 14.55
C ALA A 101 7.56 -8.92 14.89
N GLY A 102 6.84 -7.81 14.74
CA GLY A 102 7.36 -6.45 14.89
C GLY A 102 7.98 -5.83 13.62
N TYR A 103 7.91 -6.52 12.48
CA TYR A 103 8.43 -6.02 11.20
C TYR A 103 7.38 -6.12 10.09
N GLY A 104 7.56 -5.28 9.07
CA GLY A 104 6.74 -5.31 7.86
C GLY A 104 5.24 -5.27 8.15
N TRP A 105 4.54 -6.29 7.67
CA TRP A 105 3.09 -6.41 7.80
C TRP A 105 2.63 -7.27 8.98
N SER A 106 3.56 -7.85 9.74
CA SER A 106 3.22 -8.67 10.92
C SER A 106 2.88 -7.82 12.14
N ASP A 107 2.05 -8.36 13.03
CA ASP A 107 1.78 -7.75 14.33
C ASP A 107 3.07 -7.52 15.12
N SER A 108 3.03 -6.56 16.05
CA SER A 108 4.09 -6.35 17.05
C SER A 108 4.42 -7.65 17.80
N GLY A 109 5.71 -7.93 17.93
CA GLY A 109 6.18 -9.07 18.74
C GLY A 109 5.82 -8.91 20.22
N ARG A 110 5.41 -10.01 20.84
CA ARG A 110 5.09 -10.07 22.27
C ARG A 110 6.29 -10.59 23.07
N GLY A 111 6.53 -9.99 24.24
CA GLY A 111 7.58 -10.41 25.15
C GLY A 111 9.00 -10.16 24.62
N GLU A 112 9.97 -10.87 25.20
CA GLU A 112 11.38 -10.72 24.83
C GLU A 112 11.69 -11.27 23.43
N ARG A 113 12.41 -10.48 22.63
CA ARG A 113 12.79 -10.80 21.24
C ARG A 113 14.07 -11.63 21.18
N THR A 114 14.04 -12.81 21.79
CA THR A 114 15.14 -13.78 21.67
C THR A 114 15.08 -14.53 20.35
N THR A 115 16.21 -15.10 19.92
CA THR A 115 16.25 -15.97 18.74
C THR A 115 15.34 -17.19 18.89
N ALA A 116 15.22 -17.74 20.11
CA ALA A 116 14.31 -18.83 20.42
C ALA A 116 12.84 -18.42 20.22
N THR A 117 12.46 -17.23 20.68
CA THR A 117 11.11 -16.69 20.46
C THR A 117 10.81 -16.55 18.96
N ILE A 118 11.73 -15.97 18.19
CA ILE A 118 11.57 -15.76 16.74
C ILE A 118 11.45 -17.10 15.99
N ALA A 119 12.32 -18.08 16.32
CA ALA A 119 12.29 -19.39 15.69
C ALA A 119 10.98 -20.16 16.03
N HIS A 120 10.48 -20.01 17.26
CA HIS A 120 9.22 -20.59 17.66
C HIS A 120 8.03 -20.00 16.90
N GLU A 121 7.95 -18.67 16.80
CA GLU A 121 6.94 -17.96 16.01
C GLU A 121 6.97 -18.39 14.54
N LEU A 122 8.16 -18.50 13.94
CA LEU A 122 8.34 -18.95 12.57
C LEU A 122 7.85 -20.40 12.38
N ASN A 123 8.19 -21.29 13.30
CA ASN A 123 7.73 -22.67 13.24
C ASN A 123 6.20 -22.77 13.34
N LEU A 124 5.57 -21.97 14.22
CA LEU A 124 4.11 -21.89 14.28
C LEU A 124 3.52 -21.38 12.97
N LEU A 125 4.12 -20.33 12.39
CA LEU A 125 3.69 -19.76 11.11
C LEU A 125 3.74 -20.78 9.97
N ILE A 126 4.86 -21.47 9.79
CA ILE A 126 5.04 -22.50 8.74
C ILE A 126 3.98 -23.59 8.86
N ASN A 127 3.74 -24.08 10.08
CA ASN A 127 2.74 -25.11 10.34
C ASN A 127 1.32 -24.61 10.08
N LYS A 128 0.97 -23.40 10.56
CA LYS A 128 -0.38 -22.83 10.39
C LYS A 128 -0.67 -22.38 8.96
N ALA A 129 0.36 -22.00 8.22
CA ALA A 129 0.28 -21.65 6.81
C ALA A 129 0.34 -22.87 5.89
N GLU A 130 0.54 -24.08 6.43
CA GLU A 130 0.61 -25.34 5.67
C GLU A 130 1.68 -25.28 4.57
N ILE A 131 2.85 -24.72 4.90
CA ILE A 131 3.95 -24.62 3.94
C ILE A 131 4.63 -25.99 3.81
N PRO A 132 4.66 -26.60 2.62
CA PRO A 132 5.29 -27.90 2.42
C PRO A 132 6.82 -27.79 2.40
N GLY A 133 7.49 -28.88 2.77
CA GLY A 133 8.95 -29.03 2.66
C GLY A 133 9.46 -29.10 1.21
#